data_AF-A0A8J3ID26-F1
#
_entry.id   AF-A0A8J3ID26-F1
#
_cell.length_a   1.000
_cell.length_b   1.000
_cell.length_c   1.000
_cell.angle_alpha   90.00
_cell.angle_beta   90.00
_cell.angle_gamma   90.00
#
_symmetry.space_group_name_H-M   'P 1'
#
loop_
_entity.id
_entity.type
_entity.pdbx_description
1 polymer ?
#
loop_
_entity_poly.entity_id
_entity_poly.type
_entity_poly.pdbx_seq_one_letter_code
_entity_poly.pdbx_strand_id
1 'polypeptide(L)'
;MIGTLFEAGTVDKVVGNRLLISKLGLDEIAQGAYKILRSGGTFDMNFFPNEDVKLVAEALKRAGFENVNVELDLAVTASKP
;
A
#
# COMPACT_ATOMS: atom_id res chain seq x y z
N MET A 1 2.43 -14.18 2.26
CA MET A 1 2.81 -12.75 2.16
C MET A 1 2.64 -12.33 0.70
N ILE A 2 2.17 -11.12 0.37
CA ILE A 2 1.87 -10.76 -1.04
C ILE A 2 3.13 -10.87 -1.94
N GLY A 3 4.31 -10.50 -1.42
CA GLY A 3 5.59 -10.61 -2.14
C GLY A 3 6.12 -12.02 -2.41
N THR A 4 5.37 -13.06 -2.03
CA THR A 4 5.67 -14.47 -2.34
C THR A 4 4.65 -15.11 -3.29
N LEU A 5 3.55 -14.40 -3.59
CA LEU A 5 2.48 -14.90 -4.48
C LEU A 5 2.65 -14.42 -5.92
N PHE A 6 3.37 -13.32 -6.11
CA PHE A 6 3.60 -12.70 -7.41
C PHE A 6 5.10 -12.55 -7.65
N GLU A 7 5.48 -12.59 -8.92
CA GLU A 7 6.82 -12.25 -9.35
C GLU A 7 7.10 -10.76 -9.09
N ALA A 8 8.38 -10.43 -8.93
CA ALA A 8 8.79 -9.05 -8.67
C ALA A 8 8.64 -8.21 -9.94
N GLY A 9 8.11 -7.00 -9.81
CA GLY A 9 8.02 -6.04 -10.93
C GLY A 9 7.02 -6.42 -12.03
N THR A 10 6.07 -7.31 -11.77
CA THR A 10 5.10 -7.76 -12.79
C THR A 10 3.69 -7.19 -12.59
N VAL A 11 3.42 -6.56 -11.45
CA VAL A 11 2.07 -6.07 -11.10
C VAL A 11 1.93 -4.59 -11.42
N ASP A 12 0.84 -4.22 -12.09
CA ASP A 12 0.51 -2.83 -12.42
C ASP A 12 -0.12 -2.08 -11.24
N LYS A 13 -1.05 -2.73 -10.52
CA LYS A 13 -1.84 -2.11 -9.46
C LYS A 13 -2.12 -3.08 -8.33
N VAL A 14 -1.94 -2.61 -7.09
CA VAL A 14 -2.43 -3.27 -5.87
C VAL A 14 -3.64 -2.50 -5.37
N VAL A 15 -4.77 -3.21 -5.18
CA VAL A 15 -6.01 -2.63 -4.66
C VAL A 15 -6.43 -3.36 -3.39
N GLY A 16 -6.71 -2.61 -2.32
CA GLY A 16 -7.31 -3.11 -1.09
C GLY A 16 -8.62 -2.41 -0.78
N ASN A 17 -9.66 -3.14 -0.40
CA ASN A 17 -10.97 -2.57 -0.12
C ASN A 17 -11.47 -2.98 1.26
N ARG A 18 -11.93 -2.00 2.04
CA ARG A 18 -12.54 -2.19 3.36
C ARG A 18 -11.63 -2.98 4.30
N LEU A 19 -10.37 -2.55 4.38
CA LEU A 19 -9.38 -3.16 5.26
C LEU A 19 -9.49 -2.62 6.69
N LEU A 20 -9.11 -3.44 7.66
CA LEU A 20 -8.98 -3.07 9.08
C LEU A 20 -7.50 -2.96 9.42
N ILE A 21 -7.01 -1.75 9.75
CA ILE A 21 -5.57 -1.50 9.95
C ILE A 21 -5.02 -2.37 11.08
N SER A 22 -5.79 -2.52 12.17
CA SER A 22 -5.42 -3.33 13.35
C SER A 22 -5.10 -4.81 13.07
N LYS A 23 -5.42 -5.31 11.88
CA LYS A 23 -5.17 -6.71 11.46
C LYS A 23 -4.04 -6.85 10.45
N LEU A 24 -3.37 -5.75 10.09
CA LEU A 24 -2.38 -5.72 9.03
C LEU A 24 -0.97 -5.50 9.56
N GLY A 25 -0.02 -6.30 9.07
CA GLY A 25 1.41 -5.96 9.11
C GLY A 25 1.69 -4.92 8.03
N LEU A 26 1.59 -3.63 8.38
CA LEU A 26 1.64 -2.54 7.41
C LEU A 26 2.98 -2.47 6.68
N ASP A 27 4.09 -2.68 7.39
CA ASP A 27 5.43 -2.64 6.79
C ASP A 27 5.63 -3.84 5.84
N GLU A 28 5.16 -5.03 6.22
CA GLU A 28 5.25 -6.23 5.38
C GLU A 28 4.39 -6.11 4.11
N ILE A 29 3.21 -5.50 4.23
CA ILE A 29 2.33 -5.22 3.09
C ILE A 29 2.97 -4.17 2.18
N ALA A 30 3.46 -3.07 2.74
CA ALA A 30 4.12 -2.01 1.97
C ALA A 30 5.33 -2.56 1.21
N GLN A 31 6.24 -3.28 1.89
CA GLN A 31 7.41 -3.89 1.27
C GLN A 31 7.02 -4.95 0.24
N GLY A 32 6.04 -5.79 0.56
CA GLY A 32 5.54 -6.81 -0.35
C GLY A 32 4.97 -6.22 -1.63
N ALA A 33 4.14 -5.18 -1.50
CA ALA A 33 3.56 -4.45 -2.62
C ALA A 33 4.64 -3.74 -3.45
N TYR A 34 5.60 -3.09 -2.79
CA TYR A 34 6.71 -2.43 -3.47
C TYR A 34 7.52 -3.39 -4.32
N LYS A 35 7.78 -4.60 -3.80
CA LYS A 35 8.52 -5.65 -4.52
C LYS A 35 7.80 -6.10 -5.80
N ILE A 36 6.48 -6.35 -5.72
CA ILE A 36 5.73 -6.94 -6.84
C ILE A 36 5.31 -5.91 -7.89
N LEU A 37 5.16 -4.64 -7.50
CA LEU A 37 4.82 -3.58 -8.43
C LEU A 37 5.96 -3.32 -9.41
N ARG A 38 5.63 -3.14 -10.68
CA ARG A 38 6.56 -2.58 -11.67
C ARG A 38 6.83 -1.10 -11.40
N SER A 39 7.87 -0.53 -12.01
CA SER A 39 8.06 0.93 -12.03
C SER A 39 6.85 1.61 -12.70
N GLY A 40 6.38 2.70 -12.08
CA GLY A 40 5.13 3.37 -12.41
C GLY A 40 3.86 2.64 -11.94
N GLY A 41 4.00 1.50 -11.25
CA GLY A 41 2.88 0.77 -10.67
C GLY A 41 2.25 1.50 -9.49
N THR A 42 0.96 1.25 -9.22
CA THR A 42 0.18 2.01 -8.24
C THR A 42 -0.35 1.16 -7.10
N PHE A 43 -0.52 1.80 -5.95
CA PHE A 43 -1.08 1.23 -4.74
C PHE A 43 -2.30 2.07 -4.34
N ASP A 44 -3.42 1.40 -4.06
CA ASP A 44 -4.70 2.03 -3.78
C ASP A 44 -5.43 1.21 -2.71
N MET A 45 -5.58 1.76 -1.51
CA MET A 45 -6.25 1.07 -0.41
C MET A 45 -7.29 1.94 0.27
N ASN A 46 -8.46 1.36 0.46
CA ASN A 46 -9.56 1.93 1.23
C ASN A 46 -9.75 1.14 2.53
N PHE A 47 -9.97 1.86 3.63
CA PHE A 47 -10.08 1.34 4.99
C PHE A 47 -11.50 1.49 5.53
N PHE A 48 -11.81 0.75 6.59
CA PHE A 48 -13.00 1.03 7.38
C PHE A 48 -12.88 2.38 8.10
N PRO A 49 -14.01 3.06 8.41
CA PRO A 49 -13.98 4.38 9.04
C PRO A 49 -13.30 4.42 10.41
N ASN A 50 -12.70 5.57 10.75
CA ASN A 50 -12.04 5.87 12.03
C ASN A 50 -10.72 5.13 12.28
N GLU A 51 -10.02 4.74 11.23
CA GLU A 51 -8.70 4.10 11.32
C GLU A 51 -7.59 5.17 11.19
N ASP A 52 -6.43 4.94 11.82
CA ASP A 52 -5.28 5.86 11.67
C ASP A 52 -4.52 5.59 10.36
N VAL A 53 -5.11 6.06 9.27
CA VAL A 53 -4.62 5.85 7.90
C VAL A 53 -3.24 6.48 7.66
N LYS A 54 -2.81 7.42 8.51
CA LYS A 54 -1.48 8.03 8.43
C LYS A 54 -0.36 7.00 8.67
N LEU A 55 -0.62 5.97 9.49
CA LEU A 55 0.34 4.89 9.73
C LEU A 55 0.65 4.11 8.44
N VAL A 56 -0.35 3.95 7.57
CA VAL A 56 -0.19 3.30 6.26
C VAL A 56 0.66 4.16 5.34
N ALA A 57 0.38 5.46 5.29
CA ALA A 57 1.17 6.40 4.50
C ALA A 57 2.65 6.39 4.91
N GLU A 58 2.94 6.38 6.21
CA GLU A 58 4.31 6.30 6.72
C GLU A 58 4.99 4.96 6.37
N ALA A 59 4.27 3.84 6.43
CA ALA A 59 4.80 2.55 6.01
C ALA A 59 5.13 2.53 4.49
N LEU A 60 4.28 3.11 3.66
CA LEU A 60 4.53 3.23 2.22
C LEU A 60 5.76 4.10 1.91
N LYS A 61 5.90 5.24 2.58
CA LYS A 61 7.10 6.10 2.43
C LYS A 61 8.37 5.34 2.82
N ARG A 62 8.36 4.60 3.95
CA ARG A 62 9.50 3.77 4.38
C ARG A 62 9.85 2.68 3.38
N ALA A 63 8.86 2.12 2.69
CA ALA A 63 9.06 1.12 1.64
C ALA A 63 9.58 1.70 0.32
N GLY A 64 9.63 3.03 0.17
CA GLY A 64 10.16 3.72 -1.01
C GLY A 64 9.10 4.14 -2.03
N PHE A 65 7.82 4.13 -1.67
CA PHE A 65 6.77 4.70 -2.52
C PHE A 65 6.85 6.22 -2.56
N GLU A 66 6.42 6.78 -3.70
CA GLU A 66 6.29 8.21 -3.94
C GLU A 66 4.82 8.59 -4.16
N ASN A 67 4.55 9.90 -4.23
CA ASN A 67 3.20 10.46 -4.42
C ASN A 67 2.17 9.89 -3.45
N VAL A 68 2.57 9.70 -2.18
CA VAL A 68 1.72 9.12 -1.14
C VAL A 68 0.68 10.14 -0.71
N ASN A 69 -0.59 9.88 -1.00
CA ASN A 69 -1.72 10.73 -0.66
C ASN A 69 -2.66 10.01 0.30
N VAL A 70 -3.16 10.73 1.30
CA VAL A 70 -4.21 10.27 2.22
C VAL A 70 -5.48 11.04 1.91
N GLU A 71 -6.54 10.34 1.56
CA GLU A 71 -7.83 10.95 1.25
C GLU A 71 -8.82 10.71 2.39
N LEU A 72 -9.31 11.80 2.98
CA LEU A 72 -10.38 11.83 3.97
C LEU A 72 -10.20 10.86 5.15
N ASP A 73 -8.95 10.54 5.52
CA ASP A 73 -8.61 9.52 6.53
C ASP A 73 -9.29 8.15 6.29
N LEU A 74 -9.59 7.84 5.03
CA LEU A 74 -10.27 6.60 4.62
C LEU A 74 -9.52 5.85 3.53
N ALA A 75 -8.65 6.53 2.79
CA ALA A 75 -7.92 5.92 1.68
C ALA A 75 -6.46 6.37 1.63
N VAL A 76 -5.61 5.51 1.06
CA VAL A 76 -4.23 5.85 0.68
C VAL A 76 -3.96 5.43 -0.74
N THR A 77 -3.39 6.36 -1.51
CA THR A 77 -2.83 6.08 -2.82
C THR A 77 -1.33 6.37 -2.85
N ALA A 78 -0.59 5.62 -3.65
CA ALA A 78 0.84 5.82 -3.85
C ALA A 78 1.34 5.21 -5.17
N SER A 79 2.52 5.62 -5.63
CA SER A 79 3.17 5.09 -6.83
C SER A 79 4.57 4.56 -6.54
N LYS A 80 4.96 3.48 -7.19
CA LYS A 80 6.36 3.05 -7.22
C LYS A 80 7.10 3.82 -8.33
N PRO A 81 8.24 4.46 -8.02
CA PRO A 81 9.05 5.12 -9.04
C PRO A 81 9.55 4.14 -10.11
#